data_AF-A0A0M3I2D7-F1
#
_entry.id   AF-A0A0M3I2D7-F1
#
_cell.length_a   1.000
_cell.length_b   1.000
_cell.length_c   1.000
_cell.angle_alpha   90.00
_cell.angle_beta   90.00
_cell.angle_gamma   90.00
#
_symmetry.space_group_name_H-M   'P 1'
#
loop_
_entity.id
_entity.type
_entity.pdbx_description
1 polymer ?
#
loop_
_entity_poly.entity_id
_entity_poly.type
_entity_poly.pdbx_seq_one_letter_code
_entity_poly.pdbx_strand_id
1 'polypeptide(L)'
;MPANQPEDPVEEDATELRFPKEFEQADTLLTSEVYLLLDHRRQQSEQKEEIDEMSEVFVKTLNYTRRMARFKNRETIRAVRTLLATKPLHKFEVAQVANLCPETAEEAKALIPSLENKMEDDELDEVLKDLHSKKTFQ
;
A
#
# COMPACT_ATOMS: atom_id res chain seq x y z
N MET A 1 -10.33 38.11 -13.34
CA MET A 1 -9.92 36.73 -13.00
C MET A 1 -10.53 36.40 -11.65
N PRO A 2 -11.29 35.32 -11.47
CA PRO A 2 -11.79 34.99 -10.15
C PRO A 2 -10.58 34.58 -9.30
N ALA A 3 -10.48 35.18 -8.12
CA ALA A 3 -9.46 34.86 -7.14
C ALA A 3 -9.59 33.38 -6.76
N ASN A 4 -8.47 32.66 -6.79
CA ASN A 4 -8.35 31.33 -6.22
C ASN A 4 -8.61 31.46 -4.72
N GLN A 5 -9.85 31.24 -4.29
CA GLN A 5 -10.15 31.14 -2.86
C GLN A 5 -9.33 29.96 -2.32
N PRO A 6 -8.58 30.12 -1.23
CA PRO A 6 -8.02 28.96 -0.56
C PRO A 6 -9.22 28.11 -0.14
N GLU A 7 -9.36 26.92 -0.75
CA GLU A 7 -10.32 25.94 -0.25
C GLU A 7 -9.98 25.71 1.22
N ASP A 8 -10.99 25.82 2.10
CA ASP A 8 -10.80 25.53 3.52
C ASP A 8 -10.12 24.15 3.63
N PRO A 9 -9.03 24.03 4.42
CA PRO A 9 -8.33 22.76 4.53
C PRO A 9 -9.32 21.73 5.06
N VAL A 10 -9.65 20.75 4.20
CA VAL A 10 -10.42 19.58 4.61
C VAL A 10 -9.64 18.93 5.73
N GLU A 11 -10.27 18.71 6.88
CA GLU A 11 -9.64 18.01 7.99
C GLU A 11 -9.38 16.55 7.55
N GLU A 12 -8.12 16.27 7.22
CA GLU A 12 -7.67 14.97 6.73
C GLU A 12 -7.67 13.95 7.86
N ASP A 13 -8.31 12.80 7.61
CA ASP A 13 -8.37 11.71 8.57
C ASP A 13 -8.41 10.36 7.84
N ALA A 14 -7.26 9.67 7.84
CA ALA A 14 -7.14 8.36 7.22
C ALA A 14 -7.95 7.27 7.94
N THR A 15 -8.29 7.45 9.21
CA THR A 15 -9.13 6.51 9.97
C THR A 15 -10.59 6.56 9.49
N GLU A 16 -11.00 7.68 8.90
CA GLU A 16 -12.32 7.89 8.32
C GLU A 16 -12.30 7.96 6.77
N LEU A 17 -11.16 7.64 6.14
CA LEU A 17 -10.95 7.75 4.69
C LEU A 17 -11.16 9.15 4.12
N ARG A 18 -10.93 10.18 4.93
CA ARG A 18 -10.94 11.58 4.51
C ARG A 18 -9.57 11.95 3.98
N PHE A 19 -9.45 12.01 2.66
CA PHE A 19 -8.23 12.42 1.97
C PHE A 19 -8.45 13.74 1.21
N PRO A 20 -7.38 14.51 0.96
CA PRO A 20 -7.42 15.64 0.04
C PRO A 20 -7.91 15.24 -1.35
N LYS A 21 -8.48 16.21 -2.09
CA LYS A 21 -9.00 16.00 -3.44
C LYS A 21 -7.92 15.51 -4.42
N GLU A 22 -6.64 15.83 -4.19
CA GLU A 22 -5.57 15.33 -5.05
C GLU A 22 -5.42 13.80 -4.99
N PHE A 23 -5.88 13.16 -3.91
CA PHE A 23 -5.79 11.72 -3.71
C PHE A 23 -7.08 10.95 -4.05
N GLU A 24 -8.17 11.64 -4.39
CA GLU A 24 -9.47 11.00 -4.67
C GLU A 24 -9.38 10.04 -5.88
N GLN A 25 -8.58 10.38 -6.89
CA GLN A 25 -8.34 9.55 -8.06
C GLN A 25 -7.01 8.78 -7.99
N ALA A 26 -6.23 8.97 -6.93
CA ALA A 26 -4.93 8.31 -6.82
C ALA A 26 -5.08 6.79 -6.66
N ASP A 27 -4.14 6.06 -7.23
CA ASP A 27 -3.96 4.65 -6.93
C ASP A 27 -2.90 4.48 -5.84
N THR A 28 -3.09 3.47 -5.01
CA THR A 28 -2.10 3.11 -3.98
C THR A 28 -1.06 2.16 -4.56
N LEU A 29 0.13 2.14 -3.96
CA LEU A 29 1.14 1.13 -4.23
C LEU A 29 1.42 0.35 -2.95
N LEU A 30 1.55 -0.97 -3.10
CA LEU A 30 2.01 -1.83 -2.01
C LEU A 30 3.50 -1.57 -1.76
N THR A 31 3.96 -1.69 -0.52
CA THR A 31 5.39 -1.58 -0.18
C THR A 31 6.26 -2.50 -1.04
N SER A 32 5.73 -3.70 -1.32
CA SER A 32 6.31 -4.69 -2.22
C SER A 32 6.40 -4.22 -3.68
N GLU A 33 5.40 -3.49 -4.18
CA GLU A 33 5.42 -2.93 -5.54
C GLU A 33 6.42 -1.80 -5.65
N VAL A 34 6.44 -0.90 -4.65
CA VAL A 34 7.42 0.19 -4.58
C VAL A 34 8.83 -0.38 -4.56
N TYR A 35 9.08 -1.44 -3.78
CA TYR A 35 10.37 -2.14 -3.79
C TYR A 35 10.77 -2.61 -5.19
N LEU A 36 9.89 -3.30 -5.92
CA LEU A 36 10.19 -3.80 -7.26
C LEU A 36 10.48 -2.66 -8.25
N LEU A 37 9.70 -1.58 -8.20
CA LEU A 37 9.89 -0.41 -9.06
C LEU A 37 11.23 0.28 -8.80
N LEU A 38 11.55 0.52 -7.53
CA LEU A 38 12.81 1.17 -7.15
C LEU A 38 14.02 0.27 -7.43
N ASP A 39 13.93 -1.04 -7.17
CA ASP A 39 15.05 -1.95 -7.44
C ASP A 39 15.33 -2.03 -8.95
N HIS A 40 14.29 -2.08 -9.79
CA HIS A 40 14.43 -2.01 -11.24
C HIS A 40 15.02 -0.67 -11.72
N ARG A 41 14.57 0.47 -11.16
CA ARG A 41 15.13 1.79 -11.49
C ARG A 41 16.62 1.90 -11.11
N ARG A 42 17.03 1.28 -10.00
CA ARG A 42 18.43 1.20 -9.59
C ARG A 42 19.26 0.41 -10.61
N GLN A 43 18.82 -0.80 -10.95
CA GLN A 43 19.50 -1.66 -11.94
C GLN A 43 19.66 -0.96 -13.30
N GLN A 44 18.64 -0.21 -13.75
CA GLN A 44 18.74 0.58 -14.99
C GLN A 44 19.77 1.71 -14.91
N SER A 45 19.98 2.31 -13.72
CA SER A 45 21.00 3.35 -13.54
C SER A 45 22.39 2.74 -13.63
N GLU A 46 22.59 1.61 -12.94
CA GLU A 46 23.86 0.88 -12.92
C GLU A 46 24.26 0.40 -14.34
N GLN A 47 23.30 0.06 -15.19
CA GLN A 47 23.54 -0.35 -16.59
C GLN A 47 23.89 0.82 -17.53
N LYS A 48 23.50 2.05 -17.21
CA LYS A 48 23.69 3.20 -18.11
C LYS A 48 25.08 3.84 -18.00
N GLU A 49 25.94 3.37 -17.09
CA GLU A 49 27.24 4.00 -16.75
C GLU A 49 27.18 5.50 -16.41
N GLU A 50 25.98 6.08 -16.30
CA GLU A 50 25.77 7.43 -15.79
C GLU A 50 25.99 7.42 -14.28
N ILE A 51 27.00 8.17 -13.84
CA ILE A 51 27.30 8.44 -12.42
C ILE A 51 26.28 9.47 -11.89
N ASP A 52 24.99 9.22 -12.10
CA ASP A 52 23.96 10.04 -11.47
C ASP A 52 23.70 9.41 -10.10
N GLU A 53 24.27 10.03 -9.05
CA GLU A 53 24.11 9.56 -7.69
C GLU A 53 22.61 9.53 -7.34
N MET A 54 22.11 8.35 -6.98
CA MET A 54 20.72 8.22 -6.57
C MET A 54 20.48 9.08 -5.32
N SER A 55 19.41 9.88 -5.35
CA SER A 55 19.10 10.78 -4.25
C SER A 55 19.00 10.04 -2.91
N GLU A 56 19.34 10.73 -1.83
CA GLU A 56 19.26 10.16 -0.49
C GLU A 56 17.84 9.63 -0.17
N VAL A 57 16.81 10.34 -0.63
CA VAL A 57 15.39 9.93 -0.51
C VAL A 57 15.16 8.61 -1.23
N PHE A 58 15.70 8.44 -2.43
CA PHE A 58 15.59 7.19 -3.19
C PHE A 58 16.23 6.02 -2.42
N VAL A 59 17.47 6.19 -1.97
CA VAL A 59 18.22 5.13 -1.25
C VAL A 59 17.51 4.75 0.05
N LYS A 60 17.04 5.74 0.82
CA LYS A 60 16.27 5.50 2.05
C LYS A 60 14.97 4.75 1.77
N THR A 61 14.23 5.15 0.74
CA THR A 61 12.94 4.53 0.38
C THR A 61 13.14 3.10 -0.13
N LEU A 62 14.16 2.86 -0.95
CA LEU A 62 14.49 1.51 -1.43
C LEU A 62 14.86 0.60 -0.25
N ASN A 63 15.67 1.07 0.70
CA ASN A 63 16.05 0.28 1.86
C ASN A 63 14.86 -0.02 2.79
N TYR A 64 13.99 0.97 3.01
CA TYR A 64 12.76 0.78 3.78
C TYR A 64 11.85 -0.26 3.13
N THR A 65 11.55 -0.09 1.84
CA THR A 65 10.65 -1.00 1.11
C THR A 65 11.24 -2.39 0.98
N ARG A 66 12.56 -2.54 0.81
CA ARG A 66 13.24 -3.84 0.85
C ARG A 66 13.04 -4.58 2.17
N ARG A 67 13.11 -3.86 3.30
CA ARG A 67 12.96 -4.44 4.64
C ARG A 67 11.50 -4.78 4.96
N MET A 68 10.57 -3.92 4.55
CA MET A 68 9.15 -4.02 4.91
C MET A 68 8.30 -4.80 3.88
N ALA A 69 8.80 -5.02 2.66
CA ALA A 69 8.09 -5.77 1.64
C ALA A 69 7.74 -7.17 2.14
N ARG A 70 6.43 -7.44 2.24
CA ARG A 70 5.87 -8.73 2.66
C ARG A 70 5.91 -9.78 1.54
N PHE A 71 5.93 -9.32 0.30
CA PHE A 71 5.90 -10.15 -0.89
C PHE A 71 7.04 -9.75 -1.82
N LYS A 72 7.88 -10.70 -2.23
CA LYS A 72 9.02 -10.43 -3.14
C LYS A 72 8.77 -10.91 -4.56
N ASN A 73 7.81 -11.81 -4.76
CA ASN A 73 7.46 -12.35 -6.06
C ASN A 73 6.35 -11.50 -6.71
N ARG A 74 6.59 -11.08 -7.96
CA ARG A 74 5.66 -10.28 -8.77
C ARG A 74 4.30 -10.97 -8.98
N GLU A 75 4.29 -12.29 -9.16
CA GLU A 75 3.05 -13.06 -9.31
C GLU A 75 2.25 -13.08 -8.01
N THR A 76 2.93 -13.27 -6.88
CA THR A 76 2.31 -13.20 -5.55
C THR A 76 1.72 -11.82 -5.27
N ILE A 77 2.46 -10.75 -5.57
CA ILE A 77 1.97 -9.37 -5.42
C ILE A 77 0.69 -9.15 -6.24
N ARG A 78 0.68 -9.58 -7.50
CA ARG A 78 -0.51 -9.51 -8.36
C ARG A 78 -1.67 -10.32 -7.76
N ALA A 79 -1.41 -11.54 -7.29
CA ALA A 79 -2.43 -12.39 -6.70
C ALA A 79 -3.05 -11.77 -5.42
N VAL A 80 -2.21 -11.18 -4.55
CA VAL A 80 -2.68 -10.45 -3.35
C VAL A 80 -3.53 -9.24 -3.73
N ARG A 81 -3.10 -8.46 -4.73
CA ARG A 81 -3.87 -7.32 -5.21
C ARG A 81 -5.22 -7.74 -5.80
N THR A 82 -5.26 -8.80 -6.60
CA THR A 82 -6.51 -9.34 -7.13
C THR A 82 -7.42 -9.86 -6.02
N LEU A 83 -6.88 -10.57 -5.03
CA LEU A 83 -7.64 -11.08 -3.88
C LEU A 83 -8.33 -9.95 -3.12
N LEU A 84 -7.62 -8.86 -2.81
CA LEU A 84 -8.19 -7.75 -2.04
C LEU A 84 -9.10 -6.85 -2.89
N ALA A 85 -8.87 -6.77 -4.20
CA ALA A 85 -9.68 -5.96 -5.12
C ALA A 85 -11.09 -6.53 -5.38
N THR A 86 -11.35 -7.82 -5.06
CA THR A 86 -12.70 -8.39 -5.14
C THR A 86 -13.58 -8.03 -3.94
N LYS A 87 -12.99 -7.43 -2.90
CA LYS A 87 -13.67 -7.04 -1.66
C LYS A 87 -14.08 -5.56 -1.70
N PRO A 88 -15.10 -5.14 -0.93
CA PRO A 88 -15.60 -3.76 -0.92
C PRO A 88 -14.67 -2.82 -0.12
N LEU A 89 -13.37 -2.85 -0.43
CA LEU A 89 -12.32 -2.09 0.25
C LEU A 89 -11.92 -0.86 -0.55
N HIS A 90 -11.65 0.23 0.14
CA HIS A 90 -11.03 1.42 -0.43
C HIS A 90 -9.58 1.13 -0.82
N LYS A 91 -9.05 1.82 -1.83
CA LYS A 91 -7.67 1.61 -2.32
C LYS A 91 -6.62 1.77 -1.20
N PHE A 92 -6.88 2.67 -0.25
CA PHE A 92 -6.08 2.84 0.96
C PHE A 92 -6.07 1.59 1.82
N GLU A 93 -7.25 1.05 2.14
CA GLU A 93 -7.41 -0.15 2.98
C GLU A 93 -6.76 -1.37 2.34
N VAL A 94 -6.91 -1.55 1.02
CA VAL A 94 -6.23 -2.61 0.26
C VAL A 94 -4.72 -2.55 0.49
N ALA A 95 -4.14 -1.34 0.42
CA ALA A 95 -2.70 -1.16 0.67
C ALA A 95 -2.34 -1.39 2.14
N GLN A 96 -3.14 -0.91 3.08
CA GLN A 96 -2.90 -1.10 4.52
C GLN A 96 -2.93 -2.59 4.90
N VAL A 97 -3.99 -3.32 4.51
CA VAL A 97 -4.12 -4.76 4.79
C VAL A 97 -2.94 -5.55 4.21
N ALA A 98 -2.57 -5.28 2.97
CA ALA A 98 -1.45 -5.97 2.31
C ALA A 98 -0.07 -5.61 2.89
N ASN A 99 0.13 -4.40 3.42
CA ASN A 99 1.40 -3.96 3.99
C ASN A 99 1.57 -4.44 5.44
N LEU A 100 0.51 -4.29 6.25
CA LEU A 100 0.50 -4.63 7.67
C LEU A 100 0.42 -6.16 7.86
N CYS A 101 -0.41 -6.83 7.07
CA CYS A 101 -0.75 -8.25 7.19
C CYS A 101 -1.24 -8.62 8.62
N PRO A 102 -2.35 -8.05 9.09
CA PRO A 102 -2.93 -8.40 10.38
C PRO A 102 -3.33 -9.88 10.43
N GLU A 103 -3.28 -10.48 11.61
CA GLU A 103 -3.53 -11.90 11.85
C GLU A 103 -5.01 -12.19 12.13
N THR A 104 -5.74 -11.23 12.69
CA THR A 104 -7.16 -11.36 13.05
C THR A 104 -7.97 -10.16 12.57
N ALA A 105 -9.29 -10.36 12.42
CA ALA A 105 -10.25 -9.29 12.14
C ALA A 105 -10.20 -8.18 13.20
N GLU A 106 -10.07 -8.54 14.49
CA GLU A 106 -9.92 -7.59 15.60
C GLU A 106 -8.68 -6.70 15.41
N GLU A 107 -7.52 -7.29 15.09
CA GLU A 107 -6.29 -6.53 14.82
C GLU A 107 -6.45 -5.64 13.58
N ALA A 108 -7.03 -6.17 12.51
CA ALA A 108 -7.23 -5.44 11.27
C ALA A 108 -8.11 -4.19 11.48
N LYS A 109 -9.21 -4.33 12.23
CA LYS A 109 -10.13 -3.24 12.58
C LYS A 109 -9.50 -2.25 13.55
N ALA A 110 -8.70 -2.72 14.51
CA ALA A 110 -7.96 -1.84 15.42
C ALA A 110 -6.91 -0.98 14.70
N LEU A 111 -6.21 -1.56 13.71
CA LEU A 111 -5.19 -0.86 12.92
C LEU A 111 -5.80 0.00 11.80
N ILE A 112 -6.95 -0.39 11.26
CA ILE A 112 -7.62 0.26 10.13
C ILE A 112 -9.10 0.46 10.51
N PRO A 113 -9.42 1.49 11.32
CA PRO A 113 -10.77 1.69 11.86
C PRO A 113 -11.87 1.84 10.80
N SER A 114 -11.52 2.26 9.59
CA SER A 114 -12.46 2.36 8.47
C SER A 114 -13.03 1.02 7.99
N LEU A 115 -12.47 -0.12 8.45
CA LEU A 115 -12.98 -1.46 8.17
C LEU A 115 -14.18 -1.88 9.02
N GLU A 116 -14.45 -1.20 10.15
CA GLU A 116 -15.39 -1.65 11.19
C GLU A 116 -16.77 -2.06 10.65
N ASN A 117 -17.27 -1.32 9.66
CA ASN A 117 -18.61 -1.51 9.10
C ASN A 117 -18.61 -2.01 7.63
N LYS A 118 -17.47 -2.49 7.13
CA LYS A 118 -17.34 -2.90 5.71
C LYS A 118 -17.46 -4.39 5.48
N MET A 119 -17.12 -5.19 6.47
CA MET A 119 -17.14 -6.64 6.39
C MET A 119 -17.27 -7.25 7.78
N GLU A 120 -17.94 -8.39 7.82
CA GLU A 120 -18.07 -9.22 9.01
C GLU A 120 -16.71 -9.83 9.39
N ASP A 121 -16.51 -10.10 10.68
CA ASP A 121 -15.24 -10.62 11.20
C ASP A 121 -14.87 -11.97 10.56
N ASP A 122 -15.84 -12.87 10.39
CA ASP A 122 -15.62 -14.18 9.76
C ASP A 122 -15.12 -14.04 8.31
N GLU A 123 -15.68 -13.10 7.54
CA GLU A 123 -15.25 -12.85 6.16
C GLU A 123 -13.85 -12.24 6.13
N LEU A 124 -13.58 -11.27 7.01
CA LEU A 124 -12.26 -10.64 7.10
C LEU A 124 -11.19 -11.65 7.51
N ASP A 125 -11.47 -12.52 8.47
CA ASP A 125 -10.56 -13.59 8.89
C ASP A 125 -10.26 -14.57 7.74
N GLU A 126 -11.24 -14.93 6.91
CA GLU A 126 -11.01 -15.75 5.71
C GLU A 126 -10.07 -15.04 4.72
N VAL A 127 -10.29 -13.75 4.47
CA VAL A 127 -9.42 -12.96 3.59
C VAL A 127 -7.99 -12.87 4.14
N LEU A 128 -7.83 -12.68 5.45
CA LEU A 128 -6.53 -12.63 6.09
C LEU A 128 -5.82 -13.98 6.03
N LYS A 129 -6.53 -15.10 6.25
CA LYS A 129 -5.98 -16.45 6.05
C LYS A 129 -5.48 -16.65 4.62
N ASP A 130 -6.27 -16.24 3.63
CA ASP A 130 -5.90 -16.30 2.21
C ASP A 130 -4.70 -15.42 1.87
N LEU A 131 -4.59 -14.26 2.52
CA LEU A 131 -3.45 -13.35 2.39
C LEU A 131 -2.18 -13.98 2.98
N HIS A 132 -2.26 -14.55 4.18
CA HIS A 132 -1.14 -15.22 4.85
C HIS A 132 -0.67 -16.45 4.09
N SER A 133 -1.56 -17.22 3.47
CA SER A 133 -1.17 -18.35 2.61
C SER A 133 -0.27 -17.94 1.43
N LYS A 134 -0.37 -16.69 0.98
CA LYS A 134 0.41 -16.12 -0.13
C LYS A 134 1.71 -15.49 0.36
N LYS A 135 1.85 -15.25 1.66
CA LYS A 135 3.11 -14.81 2.26
C LYS A 135 4.08 -15.98 2.13
N THR A 136 5.04 -15.84 1.21
CA THR A 136 6.10 -16.84 1.08
C THR A 136 6.84 -16.89 2.40
N PHE A 137 6.76 -18.02 3.12
CA PHE A 137 7.63 -18.29 4.26
C PHE A 137 9.05 -18.26 3.70
N GLN A 138 9.77 -17.16 3.97
CA GLN A 138 11.18 -17.01 3.66
C GLN A 138 12.01 -17.94 4.53
#